data_AF-A0AAQ3UHV9-F1
#
_entry.id   AF-A0AAQ3UHV9-F1
#
_cell.length_a   1.000
_cell.length_b   1.000
_cell.length_c   1.000
_cell.angle_alpha   90.00
_cell.angle_beta   90.00
_cell.angle_gamma   90.00
#
_symmetry.space_group_name_H-M   'P 1'
#
loop_
_entity.id
_entity.type
_entity.pdbx_description
1 polymer ?
#
loop_
_entity_poly.entity_id
_entity_poly.type
_entity_poly.pdbx_seq_one_letter_code
_entity_poly.pdbx_strand_id
1 'polypeptide(L)'
;VDPPVEFEEQPPEAFEQEQPQQRDRHGDFMKGHPPTFSHSADPLQADDWLRAVERQLDIAQCNDQERVLYATRQLRGAVLDWWESYSQQTESASLGSSSVRGSGVTMCWRA
;
A
#
# COMPACT_ATOMS: atom_id res chain seq x y z
N VAL A 1 -9.78 6.43 -66.07
CA VAL A 1 -10.82 6.49 -65.02
C VAL A 1 -10.57 5.30 -64.13
N ASP A 2 -9.90 5.56 -63.01
CA ASP A 2 -9.66 4.52 -62.00
C ASP A 2 -10.99 4.24 -61.29
N PRO A 3 -11.33 2.98 -60.97
CA PRO A 3 -12.51 2.70 -60.16
C PRO A 3 -12.37 3.36 -58.78
N PRO A 4 -13.48 3.81 -58.17
CA PRO A 4 -13.42 4.37 -56.83
C PRO A 4 -12.93 3.28 -55.86
N VAL A 5 -11.89 3.60 -55.09
CA VAL A 5 -11.47 2.79 -53.93
C VAL A 5 -12.70 2.63 -53.05
N GLU A 6 -13.27 1.43 -53.06
CA GLU A 6 -14.22 1.00 -52.04
C GLU A 6 -13.42 0.98 -50.74
N PHE A 7 -13.67 2.00 -49.92
CA PHE A 7 -13.23 2.06 -48.55
C PHE A 7 -14.03 0.97 -47.84
N GLU A 8 -13.49 -0.25 -47.88
CA GLU A 8 -14.01 -1.39 -47.15
C GLU A 8 -14.16 -0.92 -45.70
N GLU A 9 -15.40 -0.70 -45.26
CA GLU A 9 -15.73 -0.46 -43.86
C GLU A 9 -15.23 -1.67 -43.10
N GLN A 10 -13.98 -1.59 -42.65
CA GLN A 10 -13.44 -2.49 -41.65
C GLN A 10 -14.46 -2.48 -40.50
N PRO A 11 -15.01 -3.64 -40.12
CA PRO A 11 -15.86 -3.71 -38.95
C PRO A 11 -15.10 -3.06 -37.80
N PRO A 12 -15.74 -2.26 -36.93
CA PRO A 12 -15.02 -1.55 -35.89
C PRO A 12 -14.20 -2.59 -35.17
N GLU A 13 -12.87 -2.46 -35.32
CA GLU A 13 -11.92 -3.21 -34.51
C GLU A 13 -12.48 -3.07 -33.12
N ALA A 14 -12.89 -4.21 -32.55
CA ALA A 14 -13.19 -4.25 -31.15
C ALA A 14 -12.03 -3.48 -30.55
N PHE A 15 -12.36 -2.41 -29.85
CA PHE A 15 -11.47 -1.91 -28.84
C PHE A 15 -11.25 -3.13 -27.93
N GLU A 16 -10.32 -4.00 -28.33
CA GLU A 16 -9.38 -4.64 -27.45
C GLU A 16 -8.84 -3.45 -26.70
N GLN A 17 -9.60 -3.07 -25.67
CA GLN A 17 -9.14 -2.24 -24.61
C GLN A 17 -8.02 -3.08 -24.06
N GLU A 18 -6.83 -2.87 -24.60
CA GLU A 18 -5.55 -3.11 -23.96
C GLU A 18 -5.63 -2.28 -22.70
N GLN A 19 -6.38 -2.80 -21.72
CA GLN A 19 -6.36 -2.32 -20.36
C GLN A 19 -4.88 -2.33 -20.04
N PRO A 20 -4.27 -1.15 -19.77
CA PRO A 20 -2.84 -1.08 -19.52
C PRO A 20 -2.59 -2.10 -18.43
N GLN A 21 -1.84 -3.16 -18.75
CA GLN A 21 -1.60 -4.31 -17.88
C GLN A 21 -1.46 -3.77 -16.47
N GLN A 22 -2.53 -3.91 -15.67
CA GLN A 22 -2.60 -3.23 -14.39
C GLN A 22 -1.62 -3.99 -13.53
N ARG A 23 -0.37 -3.51 -13.51
CA ARG A 23 0.75 -4.21 -12.89
C ARG A 23 0.32 -4.53 -11.47
N ASP A 24 0.33 -5.80 -11.12
CA ASP A 24 -0.08 -6.24 -9.79
C ASP A 24 1.04 -5.92 -8.80
N ARG A 25 1.12 -4.66 -8.39
CA ARG A 25 2.15 -4.13 -7.49
C ARG A 25 2.15 -4.86 -6.15
N HIS A 26 0.96 -5.22 -5.66
CA HIS A 26 0.82 -6.04 -4.47
C HIS A 26 1.39 -7.45 -4.69
N GLY A 27 1.04 -8.10 -5.81
CA GLY A 27 1.61 -9.40 -6.17
C GLY A 27 3.13 -9.36 -6.32
N ASP A 28 3.67 -8.33 -6.97
CA ASP A 28 5.12 -8.13 -7.12
C ASP A 28 5.82 -7.89 -5.78
N PHE A 29 5.20 -7.11 -4.88
CA PHE A 29 5.69 -6.93 -3.52
C PHE A 29 5.72 -8.26 -2.75
N MET A 30 4.65 -9.05 -2.83
CA MET A 30 4.54 -10.33 -2.13
C MET A 30 5.50 -11.40 -2.67
N LYS A 31 5.80 -11.40 -3.99
CA LYS A 31 6.85 -12.26 -4.59
C LYS A 31 8.23 -12.00 -3.98
N GLY A 32 8.47 -10.77 -3.52
CA GLY A 32 9.68 -10.39 -2.80
C GLY A 32 9.81 -10.99 -1.40
N HIS A 33 8.81 -11.75 -0.93
CA HIS A 33 8.72 -12.29 0.43
C HIS A 33 9.09 -11.24 1.48
N PRO A 34 8.30 -10.15 1.58
CA PRO A 34 8.63 -9.04 2.45
C PRO A 34 8.71 -9.53 3.90
N PRO A 35 9.72 -9.10 4.67
CA PRO A 35 9.87 -9.53 6.05
C PRO A 35 8.75 -8.92 6.93
N THR A 36 8.35 -9.63 7.97
CA THR A 36 7.38 -9.16 8.96
C THR A 36 8.08 -8.66 10.21
N PHE A 37 7.49 -7.69 10.91
CA PHE A 37 8.07 -7.10 12.12
C PHE A 37 7.04 -7.05 13.25
N SER A 38 7.40 -7.64 14.39
CA SER A 38 6.52 -7.72 15.58
C SER A 38 6.99 -6.84 16.72
N HIS A 39 8.28 -6.92 17.06
CA HIS A 39 8.99 -6.01 17.94
C HIS A 39 10.50 -6.24 17.77
N SER A 40 11.32 -5.26 18.11
CA SER A 40 12.74 -5.48 18.39
C SER A 40 13.20 -4.55 19.52
N ALA A 41 14.14 -5.05 20.33
CA ALA A 41 14.82 -4.23 21.34
C ALA A 41 16.03 -3.49 20.75
N ASP A 42 16.48 -3.88 19.55
CA ASP A 42 17.60 -3.28 18.84
C ASP A 42 17.07 -2.34 17.74
N PRO A 43 17.34 -1.03 17.81
CA PRO A 43 16.91 -0.10 16.78
C PRO A 43 17.47 -0.44 15.40
N LEU A 44 18.66 -1.06 15.32
CA LEU A 44 19.25 -1.44 14.04
C LEU A 44 18.43 -2.51 13.31
N GLN A 45 17.81 -3.43 14.05
CA GLN A 45 16.93 -4.44 13.45
C GLN A 45 15.65 -3.83 12.87
N ALA A 46 15.14 -2.77 13.49
CA ALA A 46 14.00 -2.03 12.96
C ALA A 46 14.39 -1.29 11.67
N ASP A 47 15.57 -0.64 11.65
CA ASP A 47 16.10 0.02 10.46
C ASP A 47 16.36 -0.97 9.30
N ASP A 48 16.95 -2.12 9.60
CA ASP A 48 17.21 -3.16 8.59
C ASP A 48 15.90 -3.75 8.04
N TRP A 49 14.89 -3.94 8.89
CA TRP A 49 13.56 -4.33 8.45
C TRP A 49 12.93 -3.28 7.53
N LEU A 50 12.98 -1.99 7.91
CA LEU A 50 12.46 -0.89 7.09
C LEU A 50 13.13 -0.87 5.72
N ARG A 51 14.47 -0.91 5.67
CA ARG A 51 15.23 -0.93 4.41
C ARG A 51 14.88 -2.12 3.52
N ALA A 52 14.64 -3.29 4.12
CA ALA A 52 14.25 -4.48 3.39
C ALA A 52 12.85 -4.32 2.76
N VAL A 53 11.88 -3.78 3.50
CA VAL A 53 10.53 -3.51 3.00
C VAL A 53 10.55 -2.42 1.92
N GLU A 54 11.26 -1.31 2.15
CA GLU A 54 11.41 -0.21 1.18
C GLU A 54 11.96 -0.71 -0.15
N ARG A 55 13.00 -1.56 -0.12
CA ARG A 55 13.57 -2.14 -1.33
C ARG A 55 12.52 -2.94 -2.13
N GLN A 56 11.68 -3.72 -1.46
CA GLN A 56 10.63 -4.49 -2.14
C GLN A 56 9.55 -3.58 -2.73
N LEU A 57 9.20 -2.49 -2.03
CA LEU A 57 8.24 -1.50 -2.51
C LEU A 57 8.77 -0.74 -3.74
N ASP A 58 10.06 -0.44 -3.77
CA ASP A 58 10.73 0.18 -4.92
C ASP A 58 10.72 -0.75 -6.14
N ILE A 59 11.02 -2.04 -5.95
CA ILE A 59 10.97 -3.06 -7.02
C ILE A 59 9.54 -3.20 -7.57
N ALA A 60 8.55 -3.22 -6.68
CA ALA A 60 7.14 -3.27 -7.02
C ALA A 60 6.61 -1.97 -7.65
N GLN A 61 7.40 -0.87 -7.63
CA GLN A 61 7.01 0.48 -8.09
C GLN A 61 5.70 0.95 -7.46
N CYS A 62 5.57 0.77 -6.14
CA CYS A 62 4.42 1.23 -5.37
C CYS A 62 4.45 2.76 -5.23
N ASN A 63 3.28 3.40 -5.34
CA ASN A 63 3.12 4.81 -5.00
C ASN A 63 3.12 5.04 -3.47
N ASP A 64 3.27 6.27 -3.01
CA ASP A 64 3.41 6.58 -1.57
C ASP A 64 2.27 6.03 -0.71
N GLN A 65 1.04 6.04 -1.22
CA GLN A 65 -0.12 5.49 -0.52
C GLN A 65 -0.05 3.96 -0.43
N GLU A 66 0.30 3.28 -1.52
CA GLU A 66 0.51 1.83 -1.56
C GLU A 66 1.67 1.40 -0.67
N ARG A 67 2.75 2.19 -0.62
CA ARG A 67 3.93 1.93 0.22
C ARG A 67 3.54 1.82 1.69
N VAL A 68 2.80 2.81 2.19
CA VAL A 68 2.31 2.80 3.58
C VAL A 68 1.37 1.62 3.80
N LEU A 69 0.43 1.38 2.88
CA LEU A 69 -0.51 0.26 2.99
C LEU A 69 0.19 -1.11 3.06
N TYR A 70 1.21 -1.33 2.24
CA TYR A 70 1.91 -2.61 2.17
C TYR A 70 2.92 -2.79 3.30
N ALA A 71 3.66 -1.74 3.69
CA ALA A 71 4.57 -1.81 4.82
C ALA A 71 3.83 -2.10 6.14
N THR A 72 2.65 -1.53 6.32
CA THR A 72 1.85 -1.72 7.55
C THR A 72 1.27 -3.12 7.66
N ARG A 73 0.98 -3.78 6.54
CA ARG A 73 0.59 -5.22 6.50
C ARG A 73 1.68 -6.17 6.99
N GLN A 74 2.94 -5.72 6.96
CA GLN A 74 4.07 -6.48 7.45
C GLN A 74 4.26 -6.37 8.97
N LEU A 75 3.58 -5.42 9.61
CA LEU A 75 3.58 -5.30 11.06
C LEU A 75 2.76 -6.44 11.70
N ARG A 76 3.17 -6.84 12.91
CA ARG A 76 2.56 -7.92 13.70
C ARG A 76 2.52 -7.54 15.18
N GLY A 77 1.61 -8.15 15.92
CA GLY A 77 1.52 -8.00 17.38
C GLY A 77 1.41 -6.53 17.83
N ALA A 78 2.09 -6.20 18.92
CA ALA A 78 1.97 -4.89 19.57
C ALA A 78 2.32 -3.70 18.65
N VAL A 79 3.21 -3.86 17.68
CA VAL A 79 3.56 -2.79 16.73
C VAL A 79 2.42 -2.55 15.73
N LEU A 80 1.70 -3.58 15.32
CA LEU A 80 0.50 -3.43 14.49
C LEU A 80 -0.62 -2.74 15.27
N ASP A 81 -0.87 -3.18 16.52
CA ASP A 81 -1.88 -2.58 17.39
C ASP A 81 -1.62 -1.07 17.60
N TRP A 82 -0.35 -0.70 17.80
CA TRP A 82 0.07 0.71 17.91
C TRP A 82 -0.18 1.48 16.62
N TRP A 83 0.18 0.91 15.46
CA TRP A 83 0.00 1.57 14.17
C TRP A 83 -1.48 1.82 13.84
N GLU A 84 -2.35 0.85 14.11
CA GLU A 84 -3.80 0.99 13.90
C GLU A 84 -4.39 2.07 14.81
N SER A 85 -3.95 2.15 16.07
CA SER A 85 -4.37 3.21 16.99
C SER A 85 -3.87 4.59 16.53
N TYR A 86 -2.63 4.68 16.06
CA TYR A 86 -2.06 5.93 15.53
C TYR A 86 -2.80 6.40 14.28
N SER A 87 -3.06 5.50 13.33
CA SER A 87 -3.75 5.82 12.07
C SER A 87 -5.16 6.36 12.32
N GLN A 88 -5.92 5.71 13.20
CA GLN A 88 -7.24 6.18 13.62
C GLN A 88 -7.20 7.57 14.25
N GLN A 89 -6.18 7.87 15.07
CA GLN A 89 -5.99 9.19 15.66
C GLN A 89 -5.62 10.26 14.63
N THR A 90 -4.77 9.94 13.65
CA THR A 90 -4.40 10.90 12.59
C THR A 90 -5.57 11.24 11.68
N GLU A 91 -6.46 10.29 11.41
CA GLU A 91 -7.66 10.54 10.61
C GLU A 91 -8.67 11.41 11.37
N SER A 92 -8.73 11.24 12.69
CA SER A 92 -9.54 12.06 13.62
C SER A 92 -9.05 13.51 13.75
N ALA A 93 -7.78 13.78 13.44
CA ALA A 93 -7.24 15.15 13.47
C ALA A 93 -7.59 15.96 12.21
N SER A 94 -7.95 15.28 11.10
CA SER A 94 -8.33 15.93 9.84
C SER A 94 -9.84 16.17 9.70
N LEU A 95 -10.67 15.46 10.47
CA LEU A 95 -12.12 15.68 10.56
C LEU A 95 -12.47 16.05 11.99
N GLY A 96 -12.69 17.34 12.24
CA GLY A 96 -12.96 17.85 13.58
C GLY A 96 -14.08 17.09 14.31
N SER A 97 -13.74 16.61 15.52
CA SER A 97 -14.64 16.19 16.61
C SER A 97 -15.79 15.23 16.27
N SER A 98 -15.69 13.97 16.73
CA SER A 98 -16.47 13.51 17.90
C SER A 98 -16.39 12.00 18.15
N SER A 99 -16.42 11.69 19.45
CA SER A 99 -16.99 10.49 20.08
C SER A 99 -16.02 9.37 20.48
N VAL A 100 -15.72 9.42 21.79
CA VAL A 100 -15.14 8.40 22.64
C VAL A 100 -15.82 7.02 22.51
N ARG A 101 -14.99 5.99 22.31
CA ARG A 101 -15.18 4.63 22.85
C ARG A 101 -13.79 4.23 23.35
N GLY A 102 -13.50 4.05 24.64
CA GLY A 102 -14.33 3.42 25.66
C GLY A 102 -13.96 1.93 25.81
N SER A 103 -12.68 1.61 26.08
CA SER A 103 -12.24 0.46 26.89
C SER A 103 -10.74 0.63 27.19
N GLY A 104 -10.40 0.55 28.47
CA GLY A 104 -9.16 1.08 29.02
C GLY A 104 -7.90 0.33 28.61
N VAL A 105 -6.98 1.06 27.99
CA VAL A 105 -5.55 1.04 28.32
C VAL A 105 -5.04 2.47 28.16
N THR A 106 -4.96 3.21 29.27
CA THR A 106 -4.22 4.47 29.31
C THR A 106 -2.74 4.12 29.21
N MET A 107 -2.21 4.00 27.99
CA MET A 107 -0.77 4.01 27.84
C MET A 107 -0.31 5.46 28.01
N CYS A 108 0.22 5.77 29.19
CA CYS A 108 0.90 7.03 29.47
C CYS A 108 2.20 7.07 28.64
N TRP A 109 2.16 7.72 27.47
CA TRP A 109 3.36 8.02 26.70
C TRP A 109 3.89 9.40 27.11
N ARG A 110 4.66 9.45 28.21
CA ARG A 110 5.59 10.54 28.48
C ARG A 110 6.74 10.03 29.35
N ALA A 111 7.91 9.91 28.73
CA ALA A 111 9.21 10.01 29.39
C ALA A 111 10.16 10.64 28.38
#